data_AF-A0A965NRB6-F1
#
_entry.id   AF-A0A965NRB6-F1
#
_cell.length_a   1.000
_cell.length_b   1.000
_cell.length_c   1.000
_cell.angle_alpha   90.00
_cell.angle_beta   90.00
_cell.angle_gamma   90.00
#
_symmetry.space_group_name_H-M   'P 1'
#
loop_
_entity.id
_entity.type
_entity.pdbx_description
1 polymer ?
#
loop_
_entity_poly.entity_id
_entity_poly.type
_entity_poly.pdbx_seq_one_letter_code
_entity_poly.pdbx_strand_id
1 'polypeptide(L)' 'MPGGPELWIIIALVVVLFGGSRLPKIARNLGRAQGELKKGLAEGNAEVSKDSKPEGGAAPQA' A
#
# COMPACT_ATOMS: atom_id res chain seq x y z
N MET A 1 -14.97 -0.74 -29.60
CA MET A 1 -14.53 -0.85 -28.19
C MET A 1 -14.01 -2.27 -27.99
N PRO A 2 -12.71 -2.48 -27.69
CA PRO A 2 -12.17 -3.81 -27.46
C PRO A 2 -12.67 -4.31 -26.09
N GLY A 3 -13.86 -4.91 -26.07
CA GLY A 3 -14.47 -5.52 -24.88
C GLY A 3 -14.72 -7.02 -25.05
N GLY A 4 -14.39 -7.57 -26.21
CA GLY A 4 -14.68 -8.94 -26.60
C GLY A 4 -13.48 -9.87 -26.43
N PRO A 5 -13.41 -10.94 -27.25
CA PRO A 5 -12.34 -11.94 -27.22
C PRO A 5 -10.91 -11.37 -27.32
N GLU A 6 -10.71 -10.20 -27.93
CA GLU A 6 -9.37 -9.59 -28.02
C GLU A 6 -8.71 -9.34 -26.66
N LEU A 7 -9.47 -8.95 -25.63
CA LEU A 7 -8.89 -8.75 -24.28
C LEU A 7 -8.36 -10.06 -23.69
N TRP A 8 -9.06 -11.17 -23.91
CA TRP A 8 -8.63 -12.49 -23.47
C TRP A 8 -7.36 -12.95 -24.18
N ILE A 9 -7.23 -12.63 -25.48
CA ILE A 9 -6.03 -12.94 -26.26
C ILE A 9 -4.83 -12.15 -25.74
N ILE A 10 -5.01 -10.86 -25.42
CA ILE A 10 -3.94 -10.02 -24.85
C ILE A 10 -3.49 -10.56 -23.49
N ILE A 11 -4.44 -10.91 -22.62
CA ILE A 11 -4.14 -11.50 -21.31
C ILE A 11 -3.39 -12.84 -21.48
N ALA A 12 -3.85 -13.70 -22.39
CA ALA A 12 -3.18 -14.96 -22.69
C ALA A 12 -1.74 -14.75 -23.17
N LEU A 13 -1.51 -13.78 -24.07
CA LEU A 13 -0.16 -13.45 -24.55
C LEU A 13 0.74 -12.98 -23.41
N VAL A 14 0.26 -12.09 -22.55
CA VAL A 14 1.00 -11.64 -21.36
C VAL A 14 1.31 -12.81 -20.44
N VAL A 15 0.37 -13.72 -20.20
CA VAL A 15 0.59 -14.91 -19.37
C VAL A 15 1.61 -15.86 -20.00
N VAL A 16 1.66 -15.99 -21.33
CA VAL A 16 2.67 -16.83 -22.01
C VAL A 16 4.06 -16.21 -21.92
N LEU A 17 4.20 -14.90 -22.17
CA LEU A 17 5.49 -14.20 -22.13
C LEU A 17 6.07 -14.13 -20.72
N PHE A 18 5.22 -13.82 -19.74
CA PHE A 18 5.65 -13.66 -18.35
C PHE A 18 5.56 -14.96 -17.55
N GLY A 19 4.75 -15.94 -17.97
CA GLY A 19 4.46 -17.16 -17.24
C GLY A 19 3.40 -16.95 -16.15
N GLY A 20 2.48 -17.91 -16.01
CA GLY A 20 1.35 -17.83 -15.06
C GLY A 20 1.74 -17.66 -13.58
N SER A 21 2.99 -17.97 -13.21
CA SER A 21 3.47 -17.80 -11.83
C SER A 21 4.02 -16.40 -11.51
N ARG A 22 4.27 -15.54 -12.50
CA ARG A 22 4.92 -14.23 -12.28
C ARG A 22 3.93 -13.12 -11.93
N LEU A 23 2.75 -13.11 -12.55
CA LEU A 23 1.64 -12.23 -12.19
C LEU A 23 1.27 -12.30 -10.69
N PRO A 24 0.99 -13.49 -10.10
CA PRO A 24 0.64 -13.58 -8.68
C PRO A 24 1.81 -13.22 -7.75
N LYS A 25 3.06 -13.49 -8.15
CA LYS A 25 4.25 -13.08 -7.39
C LYS A 25 4.39 -11.56 -7.33
N ILE A 26 4.23 -10.88 -8.46
CA ILE A 26 4.28 -9.40 -8.52
C ILE A 26 3.14 -8.81 -7.67
N ALA A 27 1.91 -9.31 -7.82
CA ALA A 27 0.77 -8.85 -7.04
C ALA A 27 1.00 -9.02 -5.52
N ARG A 28 1.53 -10.17 -5.11
CA ARG A 28 1.83 -10.46 -3.70
C ARG A 28 2.95 -9.57 -3.16
N ASN A 29 4.05 -9.38 -3.89
CA ASN A 29 5.15 -8.52 -3.46
C ASN A 29 4.73 -7.04 -3.43
N LEU A 30 4.00 -6.57 -4.44
CA LEU A 30 3.48 -5.20 -4.50
C LEU A 30 2.46 -4.97 -3.39
N GLY A 31 1.58 -5.94 -3.11
CA GLY A 31 0.60 -5.85 -2.03
C GLY A 31 1.26 -5.75 -0.65
N ARG A 32 2.34 -6.51 -0.41
CA ARG A 32 3.13 -6.39 0.82
C ARG A 32 3.78 -5.01 0.94
N ALA A 33 4.44 -4.54 -0.11
CA ALA A 33 5.07 -3.22 -0.13
C ALA A 33 4.05 -2.09 0.10
N GLN A 34 2.87 -2.15 -0.54
CA GLN A 34 1.80 -1.18 -0.30
C GLN A 34 1.25 -1.25 1.13
N GLY A 35 1.16 -2.46 1.72
CA GLY A 35 0.73 -2.63 3.10
C GLY A 35 1.70 -2.01 4.11
N GLU A 36 2.99 -2.26 3.94
CA GLU A 36 4.04 -1.67 4.78
C GLU A 36 4.11 -0.15 4.62
N LEU A 37 3.97 0.37 3.39
CA LEU A 37 3.90 1.81 3.15
C LEU A 37 2.71 2.45 3.86
N LYS A 38 1.50 1.87 3.74
CA LYS A 38 0.30 2.39 4.42
C LYS A 38 0.46 2.38 5.94
N LYS A 39 1.07 1.33 6.49
CA LYS A 39 1.36 1.21 7.91
C LYS A 39 2.36 2.27 8.37
N GLY A 40 3.47 2.45 7.66
CA GLY A 40 4.47 3.47 7.97
C GLY A 40 3.93 4.91 7.88
N LEU A 41 3.07 5.19 6.89
CA LEU A 41 2.38 6.50 6.79
C LEU A 41 1.42 6.75 7.97
N ALA A 42 0.67 5.72 8.40
CA ALA A 42 -0.24 5.83 9.53
C ALA A 42 0.51 6.00 10.86
N GLU A 43 1.61 5.29 11.05
CA GLU A 43 2.49 5.40 12.23
C GLU A 43 3.15 6.78 12.29
N GLY A 44 3.74 7.25 11.19
CA GLY A 44 4.34 8.58 11.12
C GLY A 44 3.35 9.71 11.38
N ASN A 45 2.12 9.61 10.86
CA ASN A 45 1.07 10.60 11.16
C ASN A 45 0.62 10.55 12.63
N ALA A 46 0.62 9.36 13.24
CA ALA A 46 0.29 9.19 14.65
C ALA A 46 1.39 9.73 15.57
N GLU A 47 2.67 9.60 15.20
CA GLU A 47 3.80 10.23 15.92
C GLU A 47 3.74 11.76 15.86
N VAL A 48 3.56 12.34 14.67
CA VAL A 48 3.42 13.80 14.52
C VAL A 48 2.24 14.36 15.34
N SER A 49 1.15 13.60 15.44
CA SER A 49 -0.03 13.98 16.24
C SER A 49 0.18 13.86 17.75
N LYS A 50 1.11 12.99 18.20
CA LYS A 50 1.42 12.79 19.62
C LYS A 50 2.44 13.80 20.14
N ASP A 51 3.41 14.18 19.32
CA ASP A 51 4.39 15.24 19.63
C ASP A 51 3.77 16.66 19.65
N SER A 52 2.57 16.83 19.11
CA SER A 52 1.82 18.09 19.17
C SER A 52 1.01 18.29 20.46
N LYS A 53 1.15 17.41 21.46
CA LYS A 53 0.58 17.66 22.78
C LYS A 53 1.60 18.44 23.61
N PRO A 54 1.30 19.69 24.02
CA PRO A 54 2.24 20.47 24.80
C PRO A 54 2.44 19.78 26.15
N GLU A 55 3.66 19.30 26.41
CA GLU A 55 4.14 19.14 27.77
C GLU A 55 4.27 20.55 28.38
N GLY A 56 3.19 20.97 29.03
CA GLY A 56 3.11 22.20 29.82
C GLY A 56 2.58 21.88 31.22
N GLY A 57 3.48 21.40 32.08
CA GLY A 57 3.54 21.58 33.54
C GLY A 57 2.27 21.51 34.40
N ALA A 58 2.22 20.51 35.28
CA ALA A 58 1.74 20.69 36.66
C ALA A 58 2.66 21.72 37.38
N ALA A 59 2.29 22.57 38.35
CA ALA A 59 1.18 22.63 39.33
C ALA A 59 1.06 24.09 39.87
N PRO A 60 0.63 24.31 41.13
CA PRO A 60 -0.69 24.75 41.61
C PRO A 60 -0.76 26.27 41.89
N GLN A 61 -1.94 26.87 41.86
CA GLN A 61 -2.11 28.24 42.41
C GLN A 61 -3.18 28.23 43.50
N ALA A 62 -2.74 28.71 44.67
CA ALA A 62 -3.41 28.83 45.95
C ALA A 62 -4.52 29.89 45.97
#